data_AF-A0AAU6ZY26-F1
#
_entry.id   AF-A0AAU6ZY26-F1
#
_cell.length_a   1.000
_cell.length_b   1.000
_cell.length_c   1.000
_cell.angle_alpha   90.00
_cell.angle_beta   90.00
_cell.angle_gamma   90.00
#
_symmetry.space_group_name_H-M   'P 1'
#
loop_
_entity.id
_entity.type
_entity.pdbx_description
1 polymer ?
#
loop_
_entity_poly.entity_id
_entity_poly.type
_entity_poly.pdbx_seq_one_letter_code
_entity_poly.pdbx_strand_id
1 'polypeptide(L)'
;MNTDLQQSDKARLDEAHHLRYRGEANQLRAALFTAYVVGLFGIVYGILASHYVFQTWPQIRDRVNDAPLLYAAGSVALVALVALLAYRAGRRRGPVVPEPGHLEFVTATDLPRHLTLQDAWRATCVVVASGMLGVGIAVPGGLAISGGSSLAVLFGVVLALLGAPTVLYAWLRGEAAGHAHSAKVGQLLNSLPMNVLRTQSLMSDSISSALVAGDTRRARAQAFELKLGHRPLRIRAAGPWRTTIGADFAGLQRLGWVSLGWLIVQIAAVTLASIEPVVRSRSPLVLPIVVVLAHLTTSGLTRGLQHHSETAGEPSILGIPWQVETLLHLLPVAVLQLVVAFAAASLSGVAPSLAIVHAVSIALLLSAGQLFFVHKGPPPLALMGNGAGRGIGLLWVAHPTILVALVGLVGVLGSSELLIGALLLLSFGWTRTSSKFSPAQPR
;
A
#
# COMPACT_ATOMS: atom_id res chain seq x y z
N MET A 1 0.29 -55.20 5.10
CA MET A 1 1.12 -53.99 5.22
C MET A 1 1.16 -53.64 6.70
N ASN A 2 2.33 -53.73 7.33
CA ASN A 2 2.47 -53.77 8.79
C ASN A 2 2.07 -52.43 9.44
N THR A 3 1.08 -52.45 10.32
CA THR A 3 0.60 -51.29 11.09
C THR A 3 1.72 -50.65 11.92
N ASP A 4 2.69 -51.44 12.38
CA ASP A 4 3.82 -50.97 13.17
C ASP A 4 4.81 -50.13 12.36
N LEU A 5 5.01 -50.47 11.08
CA LEU A 5 5.83 -49.66 10.17
C LEU A 5 5.14 -48.32 9.86
N GLN A 6 3.82 -48.34 9.65
CA GLN A 6 3.05 -47.11 9.43
C GLN A 6 3.05 -46.19 10.67
N GLN A 7 2.98 -46.75 11.88
CA GLN A 7 3.09 -45.96 13.11
C GLN A 7 4.51 -45.40 13.30
N SER A 8 5.55 -46.17 12.99
CA SER A 8 6.95 -45.71 13.07
C SER A 8 7.24 -44.59 12.06
N ASP A 9 6.78 -44.74 10.81
CA ASP A 9 6.94 -43.71 9.79
C ASP A 9 6.16 -42.45 10.11
N LYS A 10 4.94 -42.59 10.65
CA LYS A 10 4.14 -41.44 11.13
C LYS A 10 4.82 -40.72 12.29
N ALA A 11 5.36 -41.44 13.27
CA ALA A 11 6.08 -40.85 14.39
C ALA A 11 7.35 -40.12 13.94
N ARG A 12 8.10 -40.70 13.00
CA ARG A 12 9.28 -40.06 12.38
C ARG A 12 8.93 -38.82 11.57
N LEU A 13 7.82 -38.86 10.83
CA LEU A 13 7.29 -37.70 10.09
C LEU A 13 6.82 -36.60 11.03
N ASP A 14 6.09 -36.94 12.10
CA ASP A 14 5.65 -36.00 13.12
C ASP A 14 6.84 -35.38 13.88
N GLU A 15 7.89 -36.14 14.16
CA GLU A 15 9.12 -35.66 14.78
C GLU A 15 9.94 -34.76 13.84
N ALA A 16 10.12 -35.14 12.57
CA ALA A 16 10.77 -34.31 11.57
C ALA A 16 9.98 -33.00 11.31
N HIS A 17 8.65 -33.09 11.29
CA HIS A 17 7.76 -31.93 11.21
C HIS A 17 7.89 -31.07 12.47
N HIS A 18 7.89 -31.67 13.66
CA HIS A 18 8.06 -30.96 14.91
C HIS A 18 9.43 -30.28 15.02
N LEU A 19 10.51 -30.92 14.58
CA LEU A 19 11.87 -30.35 14.58
C LEU A 19 12.04 -29.24 13.55
N ARG A 20 11.49 -29.40 12.35
CA ARG A 20 11.55 -28.38 11.28
C ARG A 20 10.71 -27.16 11.61
N TYR A 21 9.52 -27.35 12.20
CA TYR A 21 8.57 -26.27 12.48
C TYR A 21 8.56 -25.80 13.94
N ARG A 22 9.52 -26.25 14.77
CA ARG A 22 9.64 -25.77 16.17
C ARG A 22 10.10 -24.31 16.17
N GLY A 23 9.18 -23.40 16.42
CA GLY A 23 9.48 -21.96 16.56
C GLY A 23 9.32 -21.15 15.27
N GLU A 24 9.19 -21.79 14.11
CA GLU A 24 8.76 -21.12 12.88
C GLU A 24 7.24 -21.01 12.86
N ALA A 25 6.72 -19.79 12.83
CA ALA A 25 5.29 -19.57 12.70
C ALA A 25 4.84 -20.10 11.33
N ASN A 26 4.12 -21.23 11.32
CA ASN A 26 3.42 -21.74 10.14
C ASN A 26 2.74 -20.56 9.42
N GLN A 27 2.91 -20.46 8.09
CA GLN A 27 2.30 -19.39 7.26
C GLN A 27 0.81 -19.19 7.56
N LEU A 28 0.08 -20.27 7.88
CA LEU A 28 -1.32 -20.20 8.29
C LEU A 28 -1.52 -19.47 9.63
N ARG A 29 -0.64 -19.68 10.62
CA ARG A 29 -0.70 -18.95 11.90
C ARG A 29 -0.38 -17.46 11.70
N ALA A 30 0.60 -17.12 10.87
CA ALA A 30 0.91 -15.73 10.54
C ALA A 30 -0.26 -15.06 9.78
N ALA A 31 -0.90 -15.79 8.87
CA ALA A 31 -2.11 -15.34 8.18
C ALA A 31 -3.30 -15.16 9.14
N LEU A 32 -3.52 -16.06 10.10
CA LEU A 32 -4.55 -15.93 11.12
C LEU A 32 -4.31 -14.72 12.02
N PHE A 33 -3.06 -14.48 12.44
CA PHE A 33 -2.72 -13.27 13.20
C PHE A 33 -2.97 -12.01 12.38
N THR A 34 -2.57 -12.00 11.10
CA THR A 34 -2.83 -10.88 10.17
C THR A 34 -4.34 -10.66 10.00
N ALA A 35 -5.11 -11.73 9.80
CA ALA A 35 -6.57 -11.69 9.70
C ALA A 35 -7.21 -11.17 10.99
N TYR A 36 -6.69 -11.55 12.16
CA TYR A 36 -7.12 -11.01 13.45
C TYR A 36 -6.88 -9.50 13.53
N VAL A 37 -5.69 -9.02 13.17
CA VAL A 37 -5.36 -7.59 13.18
C VAL A 37 -6.23 -6.82 12.16
N VAL A 38 -6.34 -7.33 10.93
CA VAL A 38 -7.16 -6.71 9.88
C VAL A 38 -8.64 -6.71 10.27
N GLY A 39 -9.15 -7.80 10.85
CA GLY A 39 -10.52 -7.87 11.33
C GLY A 39 -10.78 -6.90 12.48
N LEU A 40 -9.92 -6.90 13.50
CA LEU A 40 -10.05 -6.02 14.67
C LEU A 40 -10.00 -4.55 14.26
N PHE A 41 -8.93 -4.13 13.57
CA PHE A 41 -8.76 -2.74 13.20
C PHE A 41 -9.72 -2.33 12.09
N GLY A 42 -9.87 -3.16 11.07
CA GLY A 42 -10.73 -2.88 9.92
C GLY A 42 -12.20 -2.81 10.29
N ILE A 43 -12.71 -3.70 11.15
CA ILE A 43 -14.11 -3.65 11.57
C ILE A 43 -14.32 -2.51 12.58
N VAL A 44 -13.57 -2.48 13.69
CA VAL A 44 -13.85 -1.50 14.76
C VAL A 44 -13.61 -0.06 14.27
N TYR A 45 -12.43 0.24 13.74
CA TYR A 45 -12.13 1.60 13.26
C TYR A 45 -12.79 1.88 11.92
N GLY A 46 -13.00 0.88 11.07
CA GLY A 46 -13.70 1.08 9.80
C GLY A 46 -15.19 1.38 9.98
N ILE A 47 -15.88 0.75 10.95
CA ILE A 47 -17.26 1.12 11.32
C ILE A 47 -17.29 2.57 11.80
N LEU A 48 -16.40 2.94 12.72
CA LEU A 48 -16.33 4.31 13.24
C LEU A 48 -16.05 5.32 12.12
N ALA A 49 -15.03 5.08 11.30
CA ALA A 49 -14.70 5.94 10.17
C ALA A 49 -15.87 6.07 9.19
N SER A 50 -16.51 4.95 8.83
CA SER A 50 -17.65 4.95 7.91
C SER A 50 -18.86 5.67 8.50
N HIS A 51 -19.15 5.46 9.79
CA HIS A 51 -20.18 6.18 10.52
C HIS A 51 -19.97 7.69 10.45
N TYR A 52 -18.73 8.16 10.69
CA TYR A 52 -18.40 9.58 10.60
C TYR A 52 -18.53 10.12 9.17
N VAL A 53 -18.14 9.35 8.16
CA VAL A 53 -18.34 9.72 6.74
C VAL A 53 -19.82 9.95 6.49
N PHE A 54 -20.70 9.03 6.87
CA PHE A 54 -22.14 9.18 6.63
C PHE A 54 -22.81 10.28 7.47
N GLN A 55 -22.29 10.57 8.68
CA GLN A 55 -22.73 11.74 9.44
C GLN A 55 -22.26 13.07 8.83
N THR A 56 -21.05 13.10 8.27
CA THR A 56 -20.48 14.30 7.65
C THR A 56 -21.18 14.62 6.32
N TRP A 57 -21.59 13.59 5.58
CA TRP A 57 -22.30 13.71 4.31
C TRP A 57 -23.65 12.99 4.35
N PRO A 58 -24.67 13.56 5.02
CA PRO A 58 -25.99 12.95 5.11
C PRO A 58 -26.61 12.75 3.72
N GLN A 59 -26.29 13.59 2.73
CA GLN A 59 -26.83 13.42 1.37
C GLN A 59 -26.34 12.12 0.71
N ILE A 60 -25.13 11.63 1.06
CA ILE A 60 -24.65 10.34 0.56
C ILE A 60 -25.44 9.21 1.22
N ARG A 61 -25.61 9.26 2.54
CA ARG A 61 -26.44 8.30 3.29
C ARG A 61 -27.86 8.25 2.73
N ASP A 62 -28.48 9.40 2.54
CA ASP A 62 -29.86 9.52 2.06
C ASP A 62 -29.96 8.95 0.64
N ARG A 63 -29.05 9.29 -0.28
CA ARG A 63 -29.00 8.65 -1.61
C ARG A 63 -28.81 7.14 -1.55
N VAL A 64 -28.00 6.61 -0.63
CA VAL A 64 -27.83 5.17 -0.45
C VAL A 64 -29.14 4.51 -0.04
N ASN A 65 -29.90 5.16 0.84
CA ASN A 65 -31.22 4.68 1.27
C ASN A 65 -32.28 4.81 0.16
N ASP A 66 -32.23 5.89 -0.63
CA ASP A 66 -33.20 6.17 -1.69
C ASP A 66 -32.98 5.29 -2.94
N ALA A 67 -31.72 4.93 -3.23
CA ALA A 67 -31.34 4.15 -4.41
C ALA A 67 -30.48 2.92 -4.07
N PRO A 68 -30.95 2.00 -3.21
CA PRO A 68 -30.13 0.90 -2.69
C PRO A 68 -29.62 -0.03 -3.80
N LEU A 69 -30.40 -0.23 -4.87
CA LEU A 69 -30.01 -1.04 -6.02
C LEU A 69 -28.84 -0.44 -6.81
N LEU A 70 -28.77 0.90 -6.91
CA LEU A 70 -27.68 1.57 -7.61
C LEU A 70 -26.36 1.38 -6.85
N TYR A 71 -26.38 1.52 -5.52
CA TYR A 71 -25.20 1.30 -4.69
C TYR A 71 -24.82 -0.17 -4.57
N ALA A 72 -25.80 -1.08 -4.58
CA ALA A 72 -25.56 -2.51 -4.71
C ALA A 72 -24.84 -2.83 -6.01
N ALA A 73 -25.34 -2.33 -7.15
CA ALA A 73 -24.71 -2.50 -8.46
C ALA A 73 -23.31 -1.88 -8.50
N GLY A 74 -23.13 -0.69 -7.93
CA GLY A 74 -21.82 -0.04 -7.79
C GLY A 74 -20.83 -0.86 -6.96
N SER A 75 -21.30 -1.48 -5.88
CA SER A 75 -20.47 -2.35 -5.04
C SER A 75 -20.07 -3.65 -5.76
N VAL A 76 -20.99 -4.24 -6.53
CA VAL A 76 -20.68 -5.38 -7.41
C VAL A 76 -19.66 -5.00 -8.49
N ALA A 77 -19.84 -3.83 -9.12
CA ALA A 77 -18.88 -3.31 -10.10
C ALA A 77 -17.49 -3.07 -9.48
N LEU A 78 -17.43 -2.59 -8.23
CA LEU A 78 -16.19 -2.44 -7.49
C LEU A 78 -15.51 -3.79 -7.23
N VAL A 79 -16.26 -4.81 -6.80
CA VAL A 79 -15.72 -6.18 -6.62
C VAL A 79 -15.21 -6.74 -7.95
N ALA A 80 -15.94 -6.55 -9.05
CA ALA A 80 -15.50 -6.98 -10.38
C ALA A 80 -14.20 -6.26 -10.82
N LEU A 81 -14.09 -4.96 -10.56
CA LEU A 81 -12.88 -4.19 -10.80
C LEU A 81 -11.71 -4.71 -9.96
N VAL A 82 -11.91 -4.97 -8.66
CA VAL A 82 -10.90 -5.54 -7.77
C VAL A 82 -10.47 -6.92 -8.26
N ALA A 83 -11.40 -7.77 -8.70
CA ALA A 83 -11.09 -9.08 -9.26
C ALA A 83 -10.28 -8.96 -10.57
N LEU A 84 -10.60 -8.01 -11.44
CA LEU A 84 -9.80 -7.73 -12.65
C LEU A 84 -8.39 -7.26 -12.31
N LEU A 85 -8.25 -6.37 -11.32
CA LEU A 85 -6.96 -5.92 -10.83
C LEU A 85 -6.17 -7.07 -10.20
N ALA A 86 -6.83 -7.93 -9.43
CA ALA A 86 -6.23 -9.12 -8.83
C ALA A 86 -5.77 -10.12 -9.89
N TYR A 87 -6.55 -10.35 -10.95
CA TYR A 87 -6.10 -11.15 -12.11
C TYR A 87 -4.85 -10.56 -12.76
N ARG A 88 -4.83 -9.24 -12.99
CA ARG A 88 -3.64 -8.56 -13.56
C ARG A 88 -2.45 -8.60 -12.61
N ALA A 89 -2.67 -8.50 -11.30
CA ALA A 89 -1.65 -8.64 -10.29
C ALA A 89 -1.09 -10.07 -10.29
N GLY A 90 -1.95 -11.09 -10.36
CA GLY A 90 -1.61 -12.52 -10.44
C GLY A 90 -0.61 -12.84 -11.53
N ARG A 91 -0.75 -12.21 -12.71
CA ARG A 91 0.18 -12.37 -13.83
C ARG A 91 1.60 -11.91 -13.54
N ARG A 92 1.80 -11.12 -12.48
CA ARG A 92 3.10 -10.64 -12.02
C ARG A 92 3.50 -11.29 -10.70
N ARG A 93 2.54 -11.40 -9.77
CA ARG A 93 2.67 -11.94 -8.42
C ARG A 93 1.41 -12.68 -8.04
N GLY A 94 1.56 -13.99 -7.86
CA GLY A 94 0.48 -14.87 -7.50
C GLY A 94 0.02 -14.74 -6.05
N PRO A 95 -1.20 -15.22 -5.72
CA PRO A 95 -1.64 -15.40 -4.36
C PRO A 95 -0.89 -16.53 -3.62
N VAL A 96 -0.26 -17.47 -4.33
CA VAL A 96 0.36 -18.66 -3.74
C VAL A 96 1.86 -18.49 -3.70
N VAL A 97 2.37 -18.02 -2.57
CA VAL A 97 3.81 -17.78 -2.38
C VAL A 97 4.32 -18.58 -1.17
N PRO A 98 4.60 -19.89 -1.34
CA PRO A 98 5.20 -20.69 -0.29
C PRO A 98 6.64 -20.23 0.01
N GLU A 99 7.18 -20.66 1.14
CA GLU A 99 8.55 -20.35 1.54
C GLU A 99 9.58 -21.00 0.59
N PRO A 100 10.74 -20.37 0.29
CA PRO A 100 11.70 -20.90 -0.68
C PRO A 100 12.16 -22.32 -0.34
N GLY A 101 12.43 -22.62 0.93
CA GLY A 101 12.81 -23.96 1.37
C GLY A 101 11.70 -25.00 1.19
N HIS A 102 10.43 -24.60 1.28
CA HIS A 102 9.31 -25.52 1.00
C HIS A 102 9.20 -25.85 -0.49
N LEU A 103 9.53 -24.90 -1.37
CA LEU A 103 9.57 -25.16 -2.80
C LEU A 103 10.67 -26.16 -3.16
N GLU A 104 11.87 -25.96 -2.63
CA GLU A 104 13.05 -26.76 -2.97
C GLU A 104 12.99 -28.18 -2.40
N PHE A 105 12.47 -28.35 -1.18
CA PHE A 105 12.48 -29.66 -0.51
C PHE A 105 11.18 -30.45 -0.61
N VAL A 106 10.02 -29.79 -0.81
CA VAL A 106 8.71 -30.46 -0.78
C VAL A 106 8.02 -30.35 -2.14
N THR A 107 7.91 -29.14 -2.68
CA THR A 107 7.14 -28.91 -3.92
C THR A 107 7.87 -29.45 -5.15
N ALA A 108 9.20 -29.58 -5.11
CA ALA A 108 10.01 -30.16 -6.17
C ALA A 108 9.91 -31.69 -6.29
N THR A 109 9.30 -32.36 -5.32
CA THR A 109 9.07 -33.82 -5.36
C THR A 109 7.91 -34.19 -6.30
N ASP A 110 7.71 -35.48 -6.56
CA ASP A 110 6.61 -36.00 -7.39
C ASP A 110 5.21 -35.87 -6.74
N LEU A 111 5.12 -35.22 -5.57
CA LEU A 111 3.85 -34.99 -4.90
C LEU A 111 2.97 -34.00 -5.69
N PRO A 112 1.64 -34.21 -5.73
CA PRO A 112 0.73 -33.28 -6.39
C PRO A 112 0.81 -31.87 -5.79
N ARG A 113 1.04 -30.85 -6.62
CA ARG A 113 1.26 -29.46 -6.15
C ARG A 113 0.07 -28.88 -5.39
N HIS A 114 -1.16 -29.27 -5.71
CA HIS A 114 -2.34 -28.82 -4.95
C HIS A 114 -2.34 -29.23 -3.48
N LEU A 115 -1.62 -30.30 -3.12
CA LEU A 115 -1.42 -30.71 -1.73
C LEU A 115 -0.27 -29.93 -1.10
N THR A 116 0.87 -29.82 -1.80
CA THR A 116 2.06 -29.14 -1.26
C THR A 116 1.88 -27.62 -1.14
N LEU A 117 1.05 -27.02 -1.98
CA LEU A 117 0.73 -25.58 -1.96
C LEU A 117 -0.54 -25.24 -1.17
N GLN A 118 -1.21 -26.24 -0.58
CA GLN A 118 -2.52 -26.05 0.05
C GLN A 118 -2.49 -25.03 1.20
N ASP A 119 -1.45 -25.06 2.02
CA ASP A 119 -1.36 -24.20 3.19
C ASP A 119 -1.07 -22.74 2.80
N ALA A 120 -0.20 -22.51 1.82
CA ALA A 120 0.03 -21.18 1.26
C ALA A 120 -1.26 -20.61 0.63
N TRP A 121 -2.03 -21.45 -0.08
CA TRP A 121 -3.32 -21.05 -0.63
C TRP A 121 -4.34 -20.72 0.48
N ARG A 122 -4.46 -21.56 1.50
CA ARG A 122 -5.36 -21.33 2.65
C ARG A 122 -5.01 -20.06 3.41
N ALA A 123 -3.72 -19.80 3.63
CA ALA A 123 -3.23 -18.58 4.26
C ALA A 123 -3.72 -17.33 3.50
N THR A 124 -3.58 -17.32 2.17
CA THR A 124 -4.08 -16.23 1.34
C THR A 124 -5.61 -16.13 1.36
N CYS A 125 -6.32 -17.26 1.33
CA CYS A 125 -7.78 -17.28 1.48
C CYS A 125 -8.24 -16.61 2.79
N VAL A 126 -7.59 -16.93 3.91
CA VAL A 126 -7.90 -16.35 5.23
C VAL A 126 -7.70 -14.83 5.20
N VAL A 127 -6.55 -14.35 4.73
CA VAL A 127 -6.26 -12.90 4.70
C VAL A 127 -7.24 -12.14 3.80
N VAL A 128 -7.50 -12.65 2.58
CA VAL A 128 -8.41 -11.98 1.64
C VAL A 128 -9.86 -12.03 2.12
N ALA A 129 -10.31 -13.16 2.65
CA ALA A 129 -11.67 -13.29 3.20
C ALA A 129 -11.87 -12.35 4.39
N SER A 130 -10.92 -12.31 5.33
CA SER A 130 -10.99 -11.41 6.49
C SER A 130 -10.95 -9.93 6.07
N GLY A 131 -10.14 -9.56 5.09
CA GLY A 131 -10.12 -8.20 4.56
C GLY A 131 -11.44 -7.81 3.88
N MET A 132 -11.99 -8.70 3.05
CA MET A 132 -13.27 -8.44 2.37
C MET A 132 -14.44 -8.40 3.34
N LEU A 133 -14.51 -9.32 4.31
CA LEU A 133 -15.51 -9.27 5.38
C LEU A 133 -15.36 -8.01 6.23
N GLY A 134 -14.12 -7.62 6.54
CA GLY A 134 -13.83 -6.39 7.27
C GLY A 134 -14.45 -5.18 6.60
N VAL A 135 -14.20 -5.00 5.29
CA VAL A 135 -14.79 -3.89 4.51
C VAL A 135 -16.31 -4.03 4.36
N GLY A 136 -16.79 -5.25 4.08
CA GLY A 136 -18.21 -5.55 3.89
C GLY A 136 -19.06 -5.36 5.15
N ILE A 137 -18.44 -5.41 6.34
CA ILE A 137 -19.08 -5.08 7.62
C ILE A 137 -18.86 -3.61 7.97
N ALA A 138 -17.63 -3.10 7.79
CA ALA A 138 -17.25 -1.76 8.22
C ALA A 138 -18.08 -0.66 7.58
N VAL A 139 -18.18 -0.66 6.25
CA VAL A 139 -18.87 0.41 5.52
C VAL A 139 -20.37 0.40 5.83
N PRO A 140 -21.09 -0.73 5.67
CA PRO A 140 -22.53 -0.74 5.94
C PRO A 140 -22.87 -0.70 7.43
N GLY A 141 -21.99 -1.18 8.31
CA GLY A 141 -22.15 -1.03 9.76
C GLY A 141 -22.10 0.43 10.17
N GLY A 142 -21.15 1.20 9.62
CA GLY A 142 -21.11 2.65 9.81
C GLY A 142 -22.36 3.35 9.27
N LEU A 143 -22.84 2.93 8.09
CA LEU A 143 -24.09 3.42 7.51
C LEU A 143 -25.29 3.18 8.44
N ALA A 144 -25.44 1.96 8.94
CA ALA A 144 -26.55 1.59 9.84
C ALA A 144 -26.53 2.41 11.14
N ILE A 145 -25.36 2.57 11.78
CA ILE A 145 -25.22 3.39 13.00
C ILE A 145 -25.52 4.87 12.71
N SER A 146 -25.26 5.35 11.49
CA SER A 146 -25.58 6.73 11.07
C SER A 146 -27.07 6.97 10.75
N GLY A 147 -27.94 5.97 10.97
CA GLY A 147 -29.38 6.04 10.68
C GLY A 147 -29.77 5.53 9.29
N GLY A 148 -28.86 4.87 8.56
CA GLY A 148 -29.18 4.18 7.32
C GLY A 148 -29.79 2.79 7.53
N SER A 149 -30.20 2.13 6.44
CA SER A 149 -30.82 0.80 6.53
C SER A 149 -29.88 -0.27 7.10
N SER A 150 -30.33 -0.99 8.14
CA SER A 150 -29.59 -2.12 8.73
C SER A 150 -29.44 -3.30 7.77
N LEU A 151 -30.32 -3.42 6.77
CA LEU A 151 -30.21 -4.43 5.70
C LEU A 151 -28.95 -4.25 4.85
N ALA A 152 -28.37 -3.05 4.82
CA ALA A 152 -27.10 -2.81 4.13
C ALA A 152 -25.96 -3.68 4.71
N VAL A 153 -25.99 -4.00 6.01
CA VAL A 153 -25.01 -4.89 6.64
C VAL A 153 -25.12 -6.31 6.08
N LEU A 154 -26.34 -6.83 5.96
CA LEU A 154 -26.56 -8.14 5.36
C LEU A 154 -26.05 -8.16 3.91
N PHE A 155 -26.38 -7.13 3.12
CA PHE A 155 -25.92 -7.02 1.74
C PHE A 155 -24.38 -6.96 1.65
N GLY A 156 -23.74 -6.16 2.49
CA GLY A 156 -22.28 -6.05 2.52
C GLY A 156 -21.58 -7.34 2.93
N VAL A 157 -22.13 -8.08 3.90
CA VAL A 157 -21.63 -9.40 4.28
C VAL A 157 -21.79 -10.40 3.14
N VAL A 158 -22.96 -10.46 2.50
CA VAL A 158 -23.19 -11.34 1.33
C VAL A 158 -22.23 -10.99 0.20
N LEU A 159 -22.06 -9.70 -0.11
CA LEU A 159 -21.14 -9.26 -1.14
C LEU A 159 -19.68 -9.59 -0.80
N ALA A 160 -19.27 -9.49 0.46
CA ALA A 160 -17.93 -9.89 0.90
C ALA A 160 -17.72 -11.41 0.78
N LEU A 161 -18.71 -12.21 1.19
CA LEU A 161 -18.67 -13.67 1.10
C LEU A 161 -18.60 -14.19 -0.34
N LEU A 162 -19.26 -13.49 -1.28
CA LEU A 162 -19.19 -13.82 -2.72
C LEU A 162 -18.01 -13.15 -3.43
N GLY A 163 -17.61 -11.96 -2.96
CA GLY A 163 -16.52 -11.17 -3.53
C GLY A 163 -15.14 -11.76 -3.24
N ALA A 164 -14.90 -12.21 -1.99
CA ALA A 164 -13.64 -12.85 -1.63
C ALA A 164 -13.25 -14.04 -2.53
N PRO A 165 -14.11 -15.06 -2.75
CA PRO A 165 -13.78 -16.17 -3.66
C PRO A 165 -13.65 -15.70 -5.11
N THR A 166 -14.41 -14.69 -5.55
CA THR A 166 -14.30 -14.13 -6.90
C THR A 166 -12.92 -13.48 -7.12
N VAL A 167 -12.46 -12.66 -6.16
CA VAL A 167 -11.15 -12.01 -6.19
C VAL A 167 -10.03 -13.04 -6.09
N LEU A 168 -10.11 -14.00 -5.17
CA LEU A 168 -9.13 -15.07 -4.99
C LEU A 168 -8.99 -15.92 -6.26
N TYR A 169 -10.11 -16.33 -6.85
CA TYR A 169 -10.11 -17.13 -8.07
C TYR A 169 -9.53 -16.34 -9.25
N ALA A 170 -9.91 -15.08 -9.42
CA ALA A 170 -9.34 -14.21 -10.44
C ALA A 170 -7.82 -14.02 -10.26
N TRP A 171 -7.37 -13.83 -9.01
CA TRP A 171 -5.95 -13.69 -8.70
C TRP A 171 -5.15 -14.95 -9.04
N LEU A 172 -5.62 -16.13 -8.62
CA LEU A 172 -5.00 -17.43 -8.92
C LEU A 172 -5.00 -17.73 -10.42
N ARG A 173 -6.08 -17.41 -11.13
CA ARG A 173 -6.10 -17.52 -12.60
C ARG A 173 -5.09 -16.61 -13.27
N GLY A 174 -4.82 -15.45 -12.69
CA GLY A 174 -3.77 -14.55 -13.16
C GLY A 174 -2.40 -15.20 -13.06
N GLU A 175 -2.12 -15.87 -11.94
CA GLU A 175 -0.86 -16.59 -11.70
C GLU A 175 -0.69 -17.78 -12.66
N ALA A 176 -1.75 -18.56 -12.86
CA ALA A 176 -1.76 -19.70 -13.78
C ALA A 176 -1.89 -19.30 -15.26
N ALA A 177 -1.94 -17.99 -15.58
CA ALA A 177 -2.17 -17.53 -16.94
C ALA A 177 -1.09 -18.05 -17.90
N GLY A 178 -1.50 -18.59 -19.04
CA GLY A 178 -0.62 -19.20 -20.04
C GLY A 178 -0.26 -20.67 -19.78
N HIS A 179 -0.65 -21.25 -18.64
CA HIS A 179 -0.31 -22.63 -18.26
C HIS A 179 -1.54 -23.53 -18.13
N ALA A 180 -2.66 -23.01 -17.62
CA ALA A 180 -3.92 -23.75 -17.59
C ALA A 180 -5.16 -22.85 -17.65
N HIS A 181 -6.24 -23.42 -18.18
CA HIS A 181 -7.58 -22.84 -18.15
C HIS A 181 -8.51 -23.83 -17.44
N SER A 182 -8.58 -23.75 -16.10
CA SER A 182 -9.47 -24.61 -15.31
C SER A 182 -10.38 -23.80 -14.38
N ALA A 183 -11.60 -24.31 -14.19
CA ALA A 183 -12.53 -23.86 -13.16
C ALA A 183 -12.16 -24.38 -11.76
N LYS A 184 -11.37 -25.46 -11.67
CA LYS A 184 -11.03 -26.11 -10.41
C LYS A 184 -9.73 -25.56 -9.83
N VAL A 185 -9.78 -25.03 -8.60
CA VAL A 185 -8.61 -24.50 -7.88
C VAL A 185 -7.47 -25.52 -7.83
N GLY A 186 -7.75 -26.78 -7.50
CA GLY A 186 -6.70 -27.81 -7.43
C GLY A 186 -5.97 -28.04 -8.76
N GLN A 187 -6.68 -27.95 -9.90
CA GLN A 187 -6.04 -28.06 -11.22
C GLN A 187 -5.20 -26.83 -11.54
N LEU A 188 -5.65 -25.62 -11.15
CA LEU A 188 -4.84 -24.40 -11.28
C LEU A 188 -3.57 -24.51 -10.45
N LEU A 189 -3.64 -24.95 -9.19
CA LEU A 189 -2.48 -25.17 -8.33
C LEU A 189 -1.51 -26.20 -8.91
N ASN A 190 -2.03 -27.31 -9.48
CA ASN A 190 -1.20 -28.31 -10.16
C ASN A 190 -0.48 -27.74 -11.40
N SER A 191 -1.08 -26.77 -12.08
CA SER A 191 -0.51 -26.15 -13.28
C SER A 191 0.51 -25.05 -13.02
N LEU A 192 0.69 -24.62 -11.76
CA LEU A 192 1.60 -23.52 -11.43
C LEU A 192 3.05 -23.90 -11.71
N PRO A 193 3.76 -23.17 -12.59
CA PRO A 193 5.11 -23.55 -13.01
C PRO A 193 6.14 -23.27 -11.91
N MET A 194 6.99 -24.26 -11.63
CA MET A 194 7.94 -24.25 -10.50
C MET A 194 8.92 -23.08 -10.53
N ASN A 195 9.42 -22.71 -11.72
CA ASN A 195 10.33 -21.58 -11.89
C ASN A 195 9.69 -20.24 -11.50
N VAL A 196 8.41 -20.04 -11.83
CA VAL A 196 7.67 -18.83 -11.44
C VAL A 196 7.44 -18.81 -9.94
N LEU A 197 7.01 -19.92 -9.35
CA LEU A 197 6.83 -20.04 -7.90
C LEU A 197 8.12 -19.74 -7.15
N ARG A 198 9.25 -20.32 -7.58
CA ARG A 198 10.57 -20.06 -6.98
C ARG A 198 10.97 -18.60 -7.09
N THR A 199 10.78 -17.99 -8.27
CA THR A 199 11.09 -16.57 -8.48
C THR A 199 10.23 -15.68 -7.59
N GLN A 200 8.92 -15.92 -7.52
CA GLN A 200 8.00 -15.12 -6.70
C GLN A 200 8.26 -15.30 -5.20
N SER A 201 8.60 -16.51 -4.77
CA SER A 201 8.98 -16.84 -3.41
C SER A 201 10.25 -16.12 -2.98
N LEU A 202 11.32 -16.22 -3.76
CA LEU A 202 12.59 -15.50 -3.51
C LEU A 202 12.40 -13.98 -3.52
N MET A 203 11.59 -13.46 -4.45
CA MET A 203 11.25 -12.04 -4.47
C MET A 203 10.49 -11.61 -3.22
N SER A 204 9.52 -12.41 -2.75
CA SER A 204 8.71 -12.05 -1.59
C SER A 204 9.50 -12.16 -0.28
N ASP A 205 10.33 -13.19 -0.14
CA ASP A 205 11.25 -13.34 0.98
C ASP A 205 12.29 -12.22 1.02
N SER A 206 12.83 -11.84 -0.14
CA SER A 206 13.78 -10.73 -0.21
C SER A 206 13.15 -9.37 0.09
N ILE A 207 11.88 -9.13 -0.29
CA ILE A 207 11.13 -7.93 0.13
C ILE A 207 10.92 -7.93 1.63
N SER A 208 10.45 -9.06 2.19
CA SER A 208 10.23 -9.20 3.64
C SER A 208 11.53 -8.96 4.41
N SER A 209 12.62 -9.59 3.99
CA SER A 209 13.96 -9.43 4.55
C SER A 209 14.47 -7.99 4.44
N ALA A 210 14.26 -7.34 3.28
CA ALA A 210 14.61 -5.94 3.10
C ALA A 210 13.79 -5.00 4.00
N LEU A 211 12.49 -5.27 4.18
CA LEU A 211 11.63 -4.51 5.12
C LEU A 211 12.07 -4.70 6.57
N VAL A 212 12.40 -5.94 6.97
CA VAL A 212 12.93 -6.25 8.31
C VAL A 212 14.28 -5.57 8.55
N ALA A 213 15.15 -5.54 7.53
CA ALA A 213 16.40 -4.79 7.57
C ALA A 213 16.21 -3.27 7.47
N GLY A 214 14.97 -2.79 7.28
CA GLY A 214 14.63 -1.38 7.02
C GLY A 214 15.19 -0.82 5.71
N ASP A 215 15.69 -1.67 4.82
CA ASP A 215 16.12 -1.33 3.47
C ASP A 215 14.91 -1.21 2.54
N THR A 216 14.19 -0.11 2.70
CA THR A 216 13.03 0.20 1.85
C THR A 216 13.40 0.49 0.40
N ARG A 217 14.68 0.73 0.09
CA ARG A 217 15.17 0.90 -1.28
C ARG A 217 15.16 -0.44 -1.98
N ARG A 218 15.82 -1.44 -1.39
CA ARG A 218 15.82 -2.81 -1.91
C ARG A 218 14.42 -3.41 -1.95
N ALA A 219 13.63 -3.24 -0.89
CA ALA A 219 12.24 -3.71 -0.86
C ALA A 219 11.42 -3.12 -2.02
N ARG A 220 11.61 -1.84 -2.35
CA ARG A 220 10.92 -1.15 -3.44
C ARG A 220 11.42 -1.58 -4.81
N ALA A 221 12.73 -1.67 -5.01
CA ALA A 221 13.32 -2.16 -6.26
C ALA A 221 12.82 -3.57 -6.60
N GLN A 222 12.67 -4.42 -5.58
CA GLN A 222 12.11 -5.75 -5.73
C GLN A 222 10.59 -5.72 -5.88
N ALA A 223 9.87 -4.87 -5.14
CA ALA A 223 8.40 -4.76 -5.20
C ALA A 223 7.88 -4.25 -6.55
N PHE A 224 8.60 -3.32 -7.16
CA PHE A 224 8.22 -2.67 -8.40
C PHE A 224 9.26 -3.00 -9.47
N GLU A 225 9.24 -4.23 -9.97
CA GLU A 225 9.98 -4.56 -11.19
C GLU A 225 9.40 -3.72 -12.35
N LEU A 226 10.08 -2.61 -12.68
CA LEU A 226 9.65 -1.70 -13.72
C LEU A 226 10.00 -2.30 -15.08
N LYS A 227 9.05 -3.05 -15.65
CA LYS A 227 9.05 -3.28 -17.09
C LYS A 227 8.76 -1.95 -17.77
N LEU A 228 9.82 -1.21 -18.09
CA LEU A 228 9.75 0.00 -18.90
C LEU A 228 9.23 -0.40 -20.28
N GLY A 229 7.92 -0.18 -20.51
CA GLY A 229 7.24 -0.64 -21.73
C GLY A 229 7.55 0.20 -22.97
N HIS A 230 8.25 1.33 -22.80
CA HIS A 230 8.46 2.31 -23.86
C HIS A 230 9.92 2.41 -24.26
N ARG A 231 10.15 2.67 -25.56
CA ARG A 231 11.47 3.00 -26.12
C ARG A 231 12.11 4.14 -25.31
N PRO A 232 13.45 4.17 -25.17
CA PRO A 232 14.12 5.23 -24.44
C PRO A 232 13.80 6.60 -25.06
N LEU A 233 12.95 7.37 -24.38
CA LEU A 233 12.71 8.78 -24.70
C LEU A 233 14.03 9.53 -24.49
N ARG A 234 14.54 10.15 -25.56
CA ARG A 234 15.69 11.05 -25.48
C ARG A 234 15.22 12.36 -24.84
N ILE A 235 15.71 12.64 -23.64
CA ILE A 235 15.48 13.93 -22.98
C ILE A 235 16.42 14.93 -23.64
N ARG A 236 15.88 15.99 -24.23
CA ARG A 236 16.70 17.08 -24.77
C ARG A 236 17.30 17.84 -23.59
N ALA A 237 18.61 18.05 -23.61
CA ALA A 237 19.27 18.89 -22.61
C ALA A 237 18.73 20.32 -22.73
N ALA A 238 18.06 20.80 -21.67
CA ALA A 238 17.42 22.11 -21.63
C ALA A 238 17.90 22.94 -20.43
N GLY A 239 19.18 22.76 -20.06
CA GLY A 239 19.76 23.26 -18.82
C GLY A 239 19.42 22.36 -17.62
N PRO A 240 20.14 22.50 -16.49
CA PRO A 240 20.03 21.54 -15.38
C PRO A 240 18.60 21.42 -14.84
N TRP A 241 17.92 22.54 -14.59
CA TRP A 241 16.62 22.54 -13.91
C TRP A 241 15.51 21.94 -14.77
N ARG A 242 15.43 22.35 -16.05
CA ARG A 242 14.43 21.84 -16.98
C ARG A 242 14.70 20.37 -17.34
N THR A 243 15.96 19.96 -17.33
CA THR A 243 16.34 18.56 -17.59
C THR A 243 15.91 17.65 -16.44
N THR A 244 16.10 18.05 -15.19
CA THR A 244 15.62 17.30 -14.00
C THR A 244 14.10 17.14 -14.03
N ILE A 245 13.36 18.24 -14.20
CA ILE A 245 11.88 18.20 -14.27
C ILE A 245 11.42 17.39 -15.49
N GLY A 246 12.07 17.57 -16.65
CA GLY A 246 11.77 16.83 -17.87
C GLY A 246 12.02 15.32 -17.72
N ALA A 247 13.05 14.93 -16.96
CA ALA A 247 13.34 13.53 -16.65
C ALA A 247 12.24 12.89 -15.81
N ASP A 248 11.68 13.61 -14.83
CA ASP A 248 10.56 13.13 -14.02
C ASP A 248 9.31 12.91 -14.86
N PHE A 249 8.95 13.90 -15.70
CA PHE A 249 7.82 13.75 -16.62
C PHE A 249 8.02 12.60 -17.60
N ALA A 250 9.22 12.44 -18.16
CA ALA A 250 9.55 11.32 -19.03
C ALA A 250 9.47 9.97 -18.27
N GLY A 251 9.89 9.94 -17.01
CA GLY A 251 9.76 8.79 -16.12
C GLY A 251 8.30 8.41 -15.89
N LEU A 252 7.44 9.38 -15.58
CA LEU A 252 5.99 9.17 -15.42
C LEU A 252 5.35 8.70 -16.72
N GLN A 253 5.70 9.29 -17.86
CA GLN A 253 5.20 8.85 -19.17
C GLN A 253 5.59 7.41 -19.50
N ARG A 254 6.81 6.97 -19.15
CA ARG A 254 7.26 5.59 -19.38
C ARG A 254 6.46 4.55 -18.60
N LEU A 255 5.86 4.93 -17.47
CA LEU A 255 4.97 4.08 -16.66
C LEU A 255 3.55 3.95 -17.24
N GLY A 256 3.20 4.77 -18.22
CA GLY A 256 1.92 4.74 -18.91
C GLY A 256 0.72 4.85 -17.96
N TRP A 257 -0.22 3.91 -18.06
CA TRP A 257 -1.44 3.92 -17.25
C TRP A 257 -1.21 3.88 -15.74
N VAL A 258 -0.06 3.38 -15.27
CA VAL A 258 0.24 3.33 -13.83
C VAL A 258 0.45 4.73 -13.26
N SER A 259 1.16 5.62 -13.95
CA SER A 259 1.35 7.00 -13.49
C SER A 259 0.05 7.81 -13.56
N LEU A 260 -0.77 7.58 -14.59
CA LEU A 260 -2.12 8.16 -14.65
C LEU A 260 -2.97 7.70 -13.47
N GLY A 261 -2.91 6.42 -13.10
CA GLY A 261 -3.57 5.89 -11.90
C GLY A 261 -3.13 6.64 -10.64
N TRP A 262 -1.83 6.79 -10.41
CA TRP A 262 -1.32 7.57 -9.28
C TRP A 262 -1.77 9.03 -9.30
N LEU A 263 -1.78 9.67 -10.47
CA LEU A 263 -2.21 11.05 -10.63
C LEU A 263 -3.70 11.24 -10.29
N ILE A 264 -4.57 10.36 -10.81
CA ILE A 264 -6.01 10.41 -10.54
C ILE A 264 -6.29 10.24 -9.04
N VAL A 265 -5.68 9.23 -8.40
CA VAL A 265 -5.89 8.99 -6.97
C VAL A 265 -5.28 10.13 -6.14
N GLN A 266 -4.15 10.71 -6.56
CA GLN A 266 -3.58 11.89 -5.90
C GLN A 266 -4.54 13.07 -5.93
N ILE A 267 -5.08 13.41 -7.11
CA ILE A 267 -6.02 14.53 -7.25
C ILE A 267 -7.25 14.28 -6.39
N ALA A 268 -7.81 13.07 -6.43
CA ALA A 268 -8.97 12.70 -5.61
C ALA A 268 -8.67 12.82 -4.09
N ALA A 269 -7.53 12.30 -3.63
CA ALA A 269 -7.14 12.34 -2.23
C ALA A 269 -6.89 13.76 -1.72
N VAL A 270 -6.18 14.60 -2.50
CA VAL A 270 -5.94 16.01 -2.14
C VAL A 270 -7.24 16.81 -2.17
N THR A 271 -8.10 16.57 -3.15
CA THR A 271 -9.43 17.20 -3.21
C THR A 271 -10.23 16.85 -1.96
N LEU A 272 -10.32 15.56 -1.62
CA LEU A 272 -11.03 15.09 -0.43
C LEU A 272 -10.44 15.67 0.86
N ALA A 273 -9.11 15.78 0.98
CA ALA A 273 -8.46 16.40 2.15
C ALA A 273 -8.73 17.91 2.29
N SER A 274 -9.23 18.55 1.23
CA SER A 274 -9.32 20.01 1.14
C SER A 274 -10.75 20.54 1.03
N ILE A 275 -11.76 19.69 0.85
CA ILE A 275 -13.15 20.13 0.86
C ILE A 275 -13.62 20.54 2.26
N GLU A 276 -14.47 21.56 2.35
CA GLU A 276 -15.01 22.11 3.60
C GLU A 276 -15.49 21.05 4.60
N PRO A 277 -16.26 20.01 4.21
CA PRO A 277 -16.75 19.01 5.15
C PRO A 277 -15.64 18.19 5.81
N VAL A 278 -14.50 17.98 5.14
CA VAL A 278 -13.34 17.30 5.73
C VAL A 278 -12.55 18.25 6.61
N VAL A 279 -12.31 19.47 6.13
CA VAL A 279 -11.57 20.50 6.89
C VAL A 279 -12.28 20.82 8.22
N ARG A 280 -13.62 20.82 8.22
CA ARG A 280 -14.45 21.06 9.41
C ARG A 280 -15.00 19.78 10.04
N SER A 281 -14.48 18.61 9.66
CA SER A 281 -14.96 17.35 10.21
C SER A 281 -14.69 17.30 11.71
N ARG A 282 -15.70 16.96 12.51
CA ARG A 282 -15.54 16.72 13.95
C ARG A 282 -14.78 15.44 14.26
N SER A 283 -14.63 14.55 13.28
CA SER A 283 -13.94 13.28 13.47
C SER A 283 -12.43 13.48 13.42
N PRO A 284 -11.70 13.07 14.46
CA PRO A 284 -10.25 13.16 14.46
C PRO A 284 -9.59 12.21 13.45
N LEU A 285 -10.33 11.29 12.82
CA LEU A 285 -9.77 10.25 11.95
C LEU A 285 -9.87 10.57 10.46
N VAL A 286 -10.84 11.39 10.03
CA VAL A 286 -11.12 11.60 8.60
C VAL A 286 -9.94 12.27 7.90
N LEU A 287 -9.49 13.42 8.40
CA LEU A 287 -8.38 14.16 7.79
C LEU A 287 -7.06 13.34 7.79
N PRO A 288 -6.62 12.71 8.90
CA PRO A 288 -5.43 11.86 8.88
C PRO A 288 -5.47 10.75 7.84
N ILE A 289 -6.58 10.02 7.72
CA ILE A 289 -6.71 8.89 6.78
C ILE A 289 -6.57 9.40 5.33
N VAL A 290 -7.24 10.50 4.99
CA VAL A 290 -7.21 11.05 3.64
C VAL A 290 -5.84 11.64 3.30
N VAL A 291 -5.18 12.30 4.26
CA VAL A 291 -3.82 12.83 4.07
C VAL A 291 -2.80 11.70 3.96
N VAL A 292 -2.94 10.62 4.72
CA VAL A 292 -2.12 9.40 4.55
C VAL A 292 -2.29 8.82 3.15
N LEU A 293 -3.53 8.72 2.66
CA LEU A 293 -3.79 8.28 1.29
C LEU A 293 -3.09 9.19 0.28
N ALA A 294 -3.22 10.52 0.43
CA ALA A 294 -2.56 11.50 -0.42
C ALA A 294 -1.02 11.37 -0.34
N HIS A 295 -0.45 11.05 0.82
CA HIS A 295 0.99 10.83 0.97
C HIS A 295 1.46 9.57 0.25
N LEU A 296 0.73 8.46 0.40
CA LEU A 296 1.04 7.20 -0.28
C LEU A 296 0.96 7.34 -1.80
N THR A 297 -0.01 8.09 -2.32
CA THR A 297 -0.14 8.34 -3.76
C THR A 297 0.91 9.30 -4.29
N THR A 298 1.34 10.26 -3.47
CA THR A 298 2.47 11.15 -3.79
C THR A 298 3.74 10.35 -4.04
N SER A 299 4.00 9.27 -3.29
CA SER A 299 5.15 8.37 -3.51
C SER A 299 5.17 7.72 -4.90
N GLY A 300 4.00 7.56 -5.54
CA GLY A 300 3.91 7.09 -6.91
C GLY A 300 4.40 8.10 -7.95
N LEU A 301 4.29 9.39 -7.62
CA LEU A 301 4.60 10.54 -8.49
C LEU A 301 6.02 11.10 -8.27
N THR A 302 6.60 10.91 -7.07
CA THR A 302 7.93 11.41 -6.68
C THR A 302 9.05 10.37 -6.91
N ARG A 303 8.96 9.58 -7.97
CA ARG A 303 9.96 8.53 -8.26
C ARG A 303 11.34 9.09 -8.59
N GLY A 304 11.41 10.27 -9.21
CA GLY A 304 12.66 10.99 -9.43
C GLY A 304 13.37 11.29 -8.13
N LEU A 305 12.67 11.89 -7.17
CA LEU A 305 13.18 12.16 -5.82
C LEU A 305 13.70 10.89 -5.13
N GLN A 306 12.94 9.82 -5.23
CA GLN A 306 13.32 8.52 -4.69
C GLN A 306 14.60 7.98 -5.31
N HIS A 307 14.74 8.05 -6.63
CA HIS A 307 15.94 7.64 -7.34
C HIS A 307 17.15 8.54 -7.04
N HIS A 308 16.92 9.86 -7.01
CA HIS A 308 17.93 10.84 -6.59
C HIS A 308 18.51 10.47 -5.22
N SER A 309 17.66 10.10 -4.26
CA SER A 309 18.15 9.67 -2.95
C SER A 309 18.96 8.38 -2.96
N GLU A 310 18.75 7.50 -3.95
CA GLU A 310 19.51 6.26 -4.08
C GLU A 310 20.94 6.57 -4.53
N THR A 311 21.14 7.60 -5.35
CA THR A 311 22.44 8.13 -5.80
C THR A 311 23.04 9.14 -4.81
N ALA A 312 22.59 9.12 -3.55
CA ALA A 312 23.15 10.01 -2.55
C ALA A 312 24.66 9.71 -2.38
N GLY A 313 25.48 10.74 -2.53
CA GLY A 313 26.95 10.63 -2.50
C GLY A 313 27.63 10.66 -3.85
N GLU A 314 26.86 10.51 -4.91
CA GLU A 314 27.35 10.68 -6.27
C GLU A 314 27.26 12.17 -6.66
N PRO A 315 28.25 12.69 -7.39
CA PRO A 315 28.17 14.04 -7.93
C PRO A 315 27.00 14.13 -8.91
N SER A 316 26.22 15.21 -8.83
CA SER A 316 25.11 15.44 -9.76
C SER A 316 25.63 15.50 -11.19
N ILE A 317 25.05 14.69 -12.08
CA ILE A 317 25.38 14.68 -13.52
C ILE A 317 25.15 16.07 -14.15
N LEU A 318 24.19 16.82 -13.60
CA LEU A 318 23.79 18.13 -14.08
C LEU A 318 24.53 19.29 -13.36
N GLY A 319 25.46 18.96 -12.45
CA GLY A 319 26.26 19.95 -11.72
C GLY A 319 25.47 20.84 -10.77
N ILE A 320 24.25 20.44 -10.38
CA ILE A 320 23.41 21.19 -9.45
C ILE A 320 23.63 20.72 -8.00
N PRO A 321 23.50 21.62 -7.00
CA PRO A 321 23.56 21.22 -5.61
C PRO A 321 22.46 20.20 -5.29
N TRP A 322 22.80 19.23 -4.44
CA TRP A 322 21.91 18.15 -4.01
C TRP A 322 20.53 18.66 -3.56
N GLN A 323 20.51 19.73 -2.77
CA GLN A 323 19.29 20.33 -2.23
C GLN A 323 18.41 20.93 -3.33
N VAL A 324 19.03 21.55 -4.34
CA VAL A 324 18.31 22.13 -5.48
C VAL A 324 17.68 21.01 -6.32
N GLU A 325 18.42 19.92 -6.56
CA GLU A 325 17.91 18.75 -7.27
C GLU A 325 16.74 18.08 -6.53
N THR A 326 16.86 17.91 -5.20
CA THR A 326 15.76 17.44 -4.33
C THR A 326 14.50 18.31 -4.48
N LEU A 327 14.65 19.64 -4.45
CA LEU A 327 13.52 20.57 -4.62
C LEU A 327 12.90 20.47 -6.02
N LEU A 328 13.72 20.34 -7.06
CA LEU A 328 13.26 20.21 -8.44
C LEU A 328 12.41 18.95 -8.66
N HIS A 329 12.73 17.85 -7.99
CA HIS A 329 11.92 16.63 -8.04
C HIS A 329 10.60 16.71 -7.26
N LEU A 330 10.52 17.57 -6.24
CA LEU A 330 9.30 17.78 -5.45
C LEU A 330 8.37 18.82 -6.06
N LEU A 331 8.94 19.86 -6.67
CA LEU A 331 8.24 21.06 -7.10
C LEU A 331 7.01 20.77 -7.98
N PRO A 332 7.05 19.91 -9.03
CA PRO A 332 5.88 19.66 -9.87
C PRO A 332 4.69 19.10 -9.09
N VAL A 333 4.96 18.18 -8.16
CA VAL A 333 3.92 17.52 -7.38
C VAL A 333 3.41 18.45 -6.27
N ALA A 334 4.28 19.26 -5.66
CA ALA A 334 3.89 20.27 -4.68
C ALA A 334 3.00 21.35 -5.29
N VAL A 335 3.32 21.82 -6.51
CA VAL A 335 2.49 22.79 -7.25
C VAL A 335 1.13 22.18 -7.58
N LEU A 336 1.10 20.93 -8.06
CA LEU A 336 -0.17 20.22 -8.31
C LEU A 336 -1.02 20.14 -7.03
N GLN A 337 -0.43 19.74 -5.91
CA GLN A 337 -1.11 19.63 -4.62
C GLN A 337 -1.66 20.97 -4.15
N LEU A 338 -0.86 22.04 -4.24
CA LEU A 338 -1.27 23.40 -3.89
C LEU A 338 -2.48 23.85 -4.71
N VAL A 339 -2.41 23.70 -6.04
CA VAL A 339 -3.48 24.12 -6.95
C VAL A 339 -4.76 23.32 -6.70
N VAL A 340 -4.66 21.99 -6.58
CA VAL A 340 -5.83 21.13 -6.34
C VAL A 340 -6.43 21.39 -4.96
N ALA A 341 -5.62 21.54 -3.92
CA ALA A 341 -6.10 21.83 -2.57
C ALA A 341 -6.78 23.20 -2.50
N PHE A 342 -6.18 24.24 -3.10
CA PHE A 342 -6.76 25.58 -3.14
C PHE A 342 -8.08 25.62 -3.91
N ALA A 343 -8.11 24.98 -5.10
CA ALA A 343 -9.33 24.89 -5.90
C ALA A 343 -10.44 24.15 -5.15
N ALA A 344 -10.13 22.99 -4.55
CA ALA A 344 -11.11 22.20 -3.79
C ALA A 344 -11.64 22.94 -2.56
N ALA A 345 -10.77 23.58 -1.79
CA ALA A 345 -11.18 24.39 -0.63
C ALA A 345 -12.05 25.56 -1.04
N SER A 346 -11.64 26.31 -2.08
CA SER A 346 -12.39 27.48 -2.57
C SER A 346 -13.76 27.10 -3.13
N LEU A 347 -13.82 26.05 -3.95
CA LEU A 347 -15.06 25.58 -4.57
C LEU A 347 -16.03 24.93 -3.56
N SER A 348 -15.52 24.46 -2.42
CA SER A 348 -16.33 23.82 -1.39
C SER A 348 -16.86 24.78 -0.33
N GLY A 349 -16.53 26.07 -0.38
CA GLY A 349 -17.06 27.10 0.54
C GLY A 349 -16.12 27.52 1.67
N VAL A 350 -14.86 27.06 1.67
CA VAL A 350 -13.85 27.51 2.65
C VAL A 350 -13.51 28.99 2.39
N ALA A 351 -13.44 29.79 3.45
CA ALA A 351 -13.07 31.21 3.35
C ALA A 351 -11.71 31.39 2.63
N PRO A 352 -11.53 32.39 1.73
CA PRO A 352 -10.36 32.46 0.85
C PRO A 352 -9.01 32.45 1.57
N SER A 353 -8.87 33.18 2.68
CA SER A 353 -7.63 33.20 3.47
C SER A 353 -7.34 31.84 4.09
N LEU A 354 -8.36 31.15 4.61
CA LEU A 354 -8.25 29.81 5.17
C LEU A 354 -7.94 28.76 4.09
N ALA A 355 -8.53 28.90 2.90
CA ALA A 355 -8.26 28.04 1.76
C ALA A 355 -6.79 28.12 1.30
N ILE A 356 -6.21 29.33 1.28
CA ILE A 356 -4.78 29.53 0.98
C ILE A 356 -3.92 28.84 2.04
N VAL A 357 -4.18 29.12 3.33
CA VAL A 357 -3.41 28.52 4.44
C VAL A 357 -3.49 27.00 4.37
N HIS A 358 -4.69 26.44 4.22
CA HIS A 358 -4.90 25.00 4.12
C HIS A 358 -4.17 24.37 2.93
N ALA A 359 -4.27 24.98 1.75
CA ALA A 359 -3.61 24.48 0.55
C ALA A 359 -2.08 24.46 0.70
N VAL A 360 -1.51 25.51 1.29
CA VAL A 360 -0.08 25.56 1.63
C VAL A 360 0.25 24.47 2.64
N SER A 361 -0.52 24.31 3.70
CA SER A 361 -0.29 23.28 4.73
C SER A 361 -0.29 21.88 4.14
N ILE A 362 -1.24 21.54 3.26
CA ILE A 362 -1.31 20.23 2.59
C ILE A 362 -0.10 20.01 1.69
N ALA A 363 0.26 20.98 0.84
CA ALA A 363 1.41 20.86 -0.06
C ALA A 363 2.73 20.70 0.73
N LEU A 364 2.90 21.47 1.82
CA LEU A 364 4.07 21.36 2.68
C LEU A 364 4.11 20.03 3.44
N LEU A 365 2.98 19.57 3.99
CA LEU A 365 2.89 18.29 4.70
C LEU A 365 3.25 17.11 3.80
N LEU A 366 2.68 17.06 2.61
CA LEU A 366 2.94 15.98 1.66
C LEU A 366 4.40 16.03 1.17
N SER A 367 4.94 17.22 0.88
CA SER A 367 6.35 17.41 0.51
C SER A 367 7.29 16.99 1.65
N ALA A 368 7.00 17.39 2.88
CA ALA A 368 7.76 17.04 4.07
C ALA A 368 7.74 15.53 4.33
N GLY A 369 6.57 14.90 4.21
CA GLY A 369 6.43 13.46 4.31
C GLY A 369 7.28 12.74 3.26
N GLN A 370 7.34 13.23 2.02
CA GLN A 370 8.17 12.65 0.97
C GLN A 370 9.66 12.83 1.23
N LEU A 371 10.11 14.03 1.63
CA LEU A 371 11.50 14.26 2.04
C LEU A 371 11.92 13.29 3.14
N PHE A 372 11.06 13.15 4.15
CA PHE A 372 11.33 12.29 5.27
C PHE A 372 11.30 10.80 4.88
N PHE A 373 10.37 10.40 4.01
CA PHE A 373 10.31 9.04 3.48
C PHE A 373 11.58 8.65 2.71
N VAL A 374 12.09 9.57 1.91
CA VAL A 374 13.22 9.36 0.99
C VAL A 374 14.57 9.45 1.72
N HIS A 375 14.70 10.35 2.70
CA HIS A 375 15.94 10.60 3.45
C HIS A 375 15.92 10.01 4.87
N LYS A 376 15.10 8.98 5.12
CA LYS A 376 14.96 8.44 6.48
C LYS A 376 16.21 7.78 7.08
N GLY A 377 17.16 7.37 6.24
CA GLY A 377 18.33 6.60 6.68
C GLY A 377 17.99 5.16 7.07
N PRO A 378 19.03 4.33 7.32
CA PRO A 378 18.83 2.96 7.81
C PRO A 378 18.22 2.97 9.22
N PRO A 379 17.50 1.91 9.62
CA PRO A 379 17.08 1.80 11.02
C PRO A 379 18.30 1.74 11.95
N PRO A 380 18.20 2.23 13.19
CA PRO A 380 19.25 2.03 14.19
C PRO A 380 19.60 0.55 14.33
N LEU A 381 20.88 0.22 14.49
CA LEU A 381 21.36 -1.17 14.64
C LEU A 381 20.64 -1.92 15.78
N ALA A 382 20.27 -1.21 16.86
CA ALA A 382 19.49 -1.76 17.97
C ALA A 382 18.10 -2.27 17.56
N LEU A 383 17.57 -1.81 16.42
CA LEU A 383 16.29 -2.24 15.84
C LEU A 383 16.46 -3.32 14.78
N MET A 384 17.70 -3.63 14.38
CA MET A 384 18.04 -4.68 13.43
C MET A 384 18.34 -5.98 14.19
N GLY A 385 17.39 -6.93 14.23
CA GLY A 385 17.60 -8.22 14.89
C GLY A 385 16.45 -9.22 14.70
N ASN A 386 16.74 -10.51 14.92
CA ASN A 386 15.72 -11.57 14.91
C ASN A 386 14.81 -11.48 16.16
N GLY A 387 13.52 -11.76 16.00
CA GLY A 387 12.52 -11.71 17.09
C GLY A 387 11.73 -10.39 17.13
N ALA A 388 11.55 -9.80 18.33
CA ALA A 388 10.78 -8.57 18.54
C ALA A 388 11.27 -7.36 17.70
N GLY A 389 12.55 -7.36 17.29
CA GLY A 389 13.14 -6.37 16.38
C GLY A 389 12.46 -6.31 15.00
N ARG A 390 11.86 -7.41 14.50
CA ARG A 390 11.16 -7.43 13.20
C ARG A 390 9.95 -6.48 13.17
N GLY A 391 9.21 -6.40 14.27
CA GLY A 391 8.07 -5.48 14.39
C GLY A 391 8.49 -4.02 14.43
N ILE A 392 9.65 -3.73 15.05
CA ILE A 392 10.18 -2.37 15.12
C ILE A 392 10.79 -1.93 13.78
N GLY A 393 11.37 -2.86 13.00
CA GLY A 393 11.78 -2.60 11.62
C GLY A 393 10.61 -2.12 10.75
N LEU A 394 9.44 -2.74 10.87
CA LEU A 394 8.23 -2.28 10.17
C LEU A 394 7.77 -0.90 10.62
N LEU A 395 7.85 -0.59 11.92
CA LEU A 395 7.56 0.76 12.43
C LEU A 395 8.54 1.79 11.84
N TRP A 396 9.82 1.45 11.71
CA TRP A 396 10.80 2.31 11.03
C TRP A 396 10.46 2.50 9.54
N VAL A 397 9.95 1.47 8.87
CA VAL A 397 9.48 1.61 7.48
C VAL A 397 8.31 2.59 7.40
N ALA A 398 7.35 2.48 8.33
CA ALA A 398 6.09 3.22 8.34
C ALA A 398 6.17 4.61 8.99
N HIS A 399 7.24 4.94 9.73
CA HIS A 399 7.29 6.18 10.50
C HIS A 399 7.05 7.48 9.71
N PRO A 400 7.43 7.64 8.42
CA PRO A 400 7.09 8.84 7.66
C PRO A 400 5.57 9.00 7.51
N THR A 401 4.89 7.89 7.20
CA THR A 401 3.43 7.83 7.11
C THR A 401 2.76 8.10 8.46
N ILE A 402 3.34 7.57 9.55
CA ILE A 402 2.84 7.84 10.92
C ILE A 402 2.96 9.33 11.24
N LEU A 403 4.09 9.98 10.95
CA LEU A 403 4.25 11.42 11.19
C LEU A 403 3.28 12.24 10.34
N VAL A 404 3.05 11.87 9.08
CA VAL A 404 2.04 12.51 8.24
C VAL A 404 0.64 12.36 8.85
N ALA A 405 0.29 11.17 9.35
CA ALA A 405 -0.99 10.95 10.04
C ALA A 405 -1.12 11.80 11.30
N LEU A 406 -0.06 11.89 12.11
CA LEU A 406 -0.03 12.70 13.33
C LEU A 406 -0.18 14.19 13.04
N VAL A 407 0.49 14.72 12.01
CA VAL A 407 0.31 16.12 11.59
C VAL A 407 -1.09 16.34 11.02
N GLY A 408 -1.63 15.38 10.26
CA GLY A 408 -3.03 15.41 9.84
C GLY A 408 -4.00 15.44 11.02
N LEU A 409 -3.67 14.77 12.13
CA LEU A 409 -4.47 14.76 13.36
C LEU A 409 -4.42 16.11 14.06
N VAL A 410 -3.23 16.73 14.12
CA VAL A 410 -3.07 18.11 14.60
C VAL A 410 -3.88 19.08 13.75
N GLY A 411 -3.98 18.86 12.44
CA GLY A 411 -4.79 19.69 11.54
C GLY A 411 -6.30 19.66 11.78
N VAL A 412 -6.81 18.70 12.56
CA VAL A 412 -8.21 18.69 13.01
C VAL A 412 -8.50 19.87 13.95
N LEU A 413 -7.47 20.40 14.61
CA LEU A 413 -7.58 21.61 15.44
C LEU A 413 -7.73 22.89 14.61
N GLY A 414 -7.28 22.86 13.36
CA GLY A 414 -7.37 24.00 12.43
C GLY A 414 -6.25 24.01 11.38
N SER A 415 -6.43 24.85 10.35
CA SER A 415 -5.46 24.95 9.24
C SER A 415 -4.14 25.61 9.67
N SER A 416 -4.15 26.43 10.73
CA SER A 416 -2.95 27.05 11.31
C SER A 416 -2.09 26.00 12.02
N GLU A 417 -2.72 25.12 12.78
CA GLU A 417 -2.08 24.00 13.47
C GLU A 417 -1.52 22.99 12.47
N LEU A 418 -2.28 22.72 11.40
CA LEU A 418 -1.79 21.93 10.27
C LEU A 418 -0.56 22.58 9.63
N LEU A 419 -0.55 23.91 9.45
CA LEU A 419 0.60 24.64 8.89
C LEU A 419 1.83 24.51 9.78
N ILE A 420 1.68 24.73 11.08
CA ILE A 420 2.76 24.61 12.06
C ILE A 420 3.33 23.18 12.05
N GLY A 421 2.46 22.17 12.11
CA GLY A 421 2.88 20.77 12.04
C GLY A 421 3.58 20.43 10.73
N ALA A 422 3.09 20.95 9.60
CA ALA A 422 3.69 20.76 8.29
C ALA A 422 5.07 21.42 8.20
N LEU A 423 5.22 22.64 8.71
CA LEU A 423 6.50 23.36 8.76
C LEU A 423 7.52 22.66 9.67
N LEU A 424 7.09 22.17 10.83
CA LEU A 424 7.94 21.38 11.72
C LEU A 424 8.41 20.10 11.02
N LEU A 425 7.49 19.33 10.43
CA LEU A 425 7.86 18.13 9.69
C LEU A 425 8.77 18.44 8.49
N LEU A 426 8.54 19.55 7.80
CA LEU A 426 9.38 20.00 6.69
C LEU A 426 10.78 20.34 7.18
N SER A 427 10.91 21.02 8.32
CA SER A 427 12.22 21.33 8.92
C SER A 427 12.98 20.06 9.29
N PHE A 428 12.31 19.03 9.82
CA PHE A 428 12.90 17.72 10.08
C PHE A 428 13.28 16.99 8.79
N GLY A 429 12.43 17.02 7.76
CA GLY A 429 12.74 16.46 6.45
C GLY A 429 13.95 17.14 5.82
N TRP A 430 13.99 18.46 5.85
CA TRP A 430 15.07 19.28 5.29
C TRP A 430 16.39 19.07 6.02
N THR A 431 16.39 19.07 7.35
CA THR A 431 17.60 18.78 8.13
C THR A 431 18.17 17.38 7.84
N ARG A 432 17.31 16.40 7.51
CA ARG A 432 17.79 15.09 7.02
C ARG A 432 18.42 15.16 5.64
N THR A 433 17.87 15.96 4.71
CA THR A 433 18.50 16.19 3.39
C THR A 433 19.89 16.84 3.49
N SER A 434 20.15 17.59 4.56
CA SER A 434 21.42 18.27 4.82
C SER A 434 22.33 17.55 5.82
N SER A 435 21.87 16.44 6.43
CA SER A 435 22.65 15.72 7.43
C SER A 435 23.89 15.05 6.82
N LYS A 436 24.90 14.70 7.62
CA LYS A 436 26.11 13.96 7.17
C LYS A 436 25.80 12.60 6.53
N PHE A 437 24.58 12.10 6.67
CA PHE A 437 24.07 10.91 5.99
C PHE A 437 23.53 11.20 4.58
N SER A 438 23.43 12.49 4.21
CA SER A 438 23.37 12.99 2.84
C SER A 438 24.81 13.04 2.32
N PRO A 439 25.25 12.14 1.45
CA PRO A 439 26.67 11.85 1.28
C PRO A 439 27.39 12.84 0.35
N ALA A 440 26.81 14.03 0.13
CA ALA A 440 27.38 15.09 -0.68
C ALA A 440 28.43 15.95 0.07
N GLN A 441 29.13 15.40 1.06
CA GLN A 441 30.38 16.00 1.53
C GLN A 441 31.53 15.10 1.07
N PRO A 442 32.22 15.44 -0.05
CA PRO A 442 33.51 14.84 -0.33
C PRO A 442 34.38 15.04 0.91
N ARG A 443 34.95 13.94 1.42
CA ARG A 443 35.99 14.00 2.44
C ARG A 443 37.27 14.55 1.85
#